data_AF-A0AAN1VQ84-F1
#
_entry.id   AF-A0AAN1VQ84-F1
#
_cell.length_a   1.000
_cell.length_b   1.000
_cell.length_c   1.000
_cell.angle_alpha   90.00
_cell.angle_beta   90.00
_cell.angle_gamma   90.00
#
_symmetry.space_group_name_H-M   'P 1'
#
loop_
_entity.id
_entity.type
_entity.pdbx_description
1 polymer ?
#
loop_
_entity_poly.entity_id
_entity_poly.type
_entity_poly.pdbx_seq_one_letter_code
_entity_poly.pdbx_strand_id
1 'polypeptide(L)' 'MINEESLTTSWYNKLTQDDKNLDRTLLDKVTHALYLLEKLTDTNLNFIFKGGTSLLLLLKEMKRLSICVNIIITA' A
#
# COMPACT_ATOMS: atom_id res chain seq x y z
N MET A 1 4.96 5.07 -8.38
CA MET A 1 6.07 4.60 -7.54
C MET A 1 5.87 5.15 -6.15
N ILE A 2 5.85 4.28 -5.14
CA ILE A 2 5.81 4.64 -3.73
C ILE A 2 7.05 5.48 -3.43
N ASN A 3 6.89 6.60 -2.72
CA ASN A 3 8.02 7.39 -2.26
C ASN A 3 8.68 6.66 -1.08
N GLU A 4 9.96 6.32 -1.18
CA GLU A 4 10.68 5.61 -0.11
C GLU A 4 10.73 6.38 1.21
N GLU A 5 10.65 7.72 1.21
CA GLU A 5 10.51 8.51 2.45
C GLU A 5 9.27 8.06 3.25
N SER A 6 8.20 7.62 2.56
CA SER A 6 6.97 7.13 3.20
C SER A 6 7.12 5.81 3.95
N LEU A 7 8.26 5.14 3.82
CA LEU A 7 8.58 3.92 4.58
C LEU A 7 9.29 4.24 5.91
N THR A 8 9.54 5.51 6.21
CA THR A 8 10.33 5.92 7.38
C THR A 8 9.47 6.34 8.56
N THR A 9 9.92 6.02 9.77
CA THR A 9 9.29 6.47 11.03
C THR A 9 9.12 7.98 11.09
N SER A 10 10.07 8.75 10.56
CA SER A 10 10.03 10.21 10.55
C SER A 10 8.88 10.75 9.70
N TRP A 11 8.60 10.15 8.55
CA TRP A 11 7.48 10.52 7.71
C TRP A 11 6.13 10.28 8.39
N TYR A 12 5.95 9.12 9.02
CA TYR A 12 4.74 8.84 9.81
C TYR A 12 4.57 9.80 10.98
N ASN A 13 5.67 10.14 11.67
CA ASN A 13 5.63 11.10 12.77
C ASN A 13 5.14 12.48 12.30
N LYS A 14 5.61 12.96 11.13
CA LYS A 14 5.12 14.21 10.51
C LYS A 14 3.62 14.11 10.21
N LEU A 15 3.18 13.04 9.55
CA LEU A 15 1.76 12.84 9.20
C LEU A 15 0.80 12.80 10.39
N THR A 16 1.19 12.13 11.47
CA THR A 16 0.35 12.04 12.69
C THR A 16 0.30 13.33 13.50
N GLN A 17 1.22 14.28 13.27
CA GLN A 17 1.10 15.63 13.85
C GLN A 17 -0.04 16.42 13.20
N ASP A 18 -0.26 16.20 11.90
CA ASP A 18 -1.26 16.91 11.11
C ASP A 18 -2.66 16.27 11.20
N ASP A 19 -2.75 14.95 11.45
CA ASP A 19 -4.03 14.25 11.63
C ASP A 19 -3.98 13.21 12.76
N LYS A 20 -4.55 13.56 13.91
CA LYS A 20 -4.56 12.71 15.12
C LYS A 20 -5.48 11.48 15.01
N ASN A 21 -6.40 11.46 14.05
CA ASN A 21 -7.35 10.35 13.88
C ASN A 21 -6.82 9.25 12.94
N LEU A 22 -5.66 9.47 12.33
CA LEU A 22 -5.03 8.53 11.43
C LEU A 22 -4.47 7.33 12.20
N ASP A 23 -4.97 6.12 11.88
CA ASP A 23 -4.37 4.88 12.36
C ASP A 23 -3.02 4.65 11.68
N ARG A 24 -1.96 5.09 12.36
CA ARG A 24 -0.57 4.95 11.92
C ARG A 24 -0.21 3.51 11.61
N THR A 25 -0.63 2.57 12.45
CA THR A 25 -0.28 1.16 12.29
C THR A 25 -0.93 0.58 11.04
N LEU A 26 -2.18 0.96 10.76
CA LEU A 26 -2.86 0.56 9.54
C LEU A 26 -2.19 1.18 8.31
N LEU A 27 -1.91 2.48 8.34
CA LEU A 27 -1.27 3.16 7.20
C LEU A 27 0.10 2.55 6.89
N ASP A 28 0.93 2.32 7.91
CA ASP A 28 2.25 1.72 7.76
C ASP A 28 2.20 0.35 7.07
N LYS A 29 1.26 -0.49 7.50
CA LYS A 29 1.03 -1.80 6.88
C LYS A 29 0.57 -1.70 5.43
N VAL A 30 -0.29 -0.74 5.10
CA VAL A 30 -0.76 -0.54 3.72
C VAL A 30 0.35 -0.01 2.82
N THR A 31 1.15 0.95 3.28
CA THR A 31 2.28 1.48 2.50
C THR A 31 3.28 0.37 2.17
N HIS A 32 3.64 -0.46 3.17
CA HIS A 32 4.55 -1.58 2.96
C HIS A 32 3.96 -2.66 2.04
N ALA A 33 2.65 -2.95 2.15
CA ALA A 33 1.96 -3.88 1.26
C ALA A 33 1.98 -3.42 -0.21
N LEU A 34 1.73 -2.14 -0.45
CA LEU A 34 1.80 -1.55 -1.79
C LEU A 34 3.24 -1.47 -2.32
N TYR A 35 4.21 -1.18 -1.45
CA TYR A 35 5.62 -1.20 -1.81
C TYR A 35 6.10 -2.60 -2.20
N LEU A 36 5.69 -3.64 -1.48
CA LEU A 36 5.94 -5.03 -1.86
C LEU A 36 5.32 -5.34 -3.24
N LEU A 37 4.08 -4.94 -3.47
CA LEU A 37 3.40 -5.14 -4.76
C LEU A 37 4.15 -4.46 -5.91
N GLU A 38 4.65 -3.25 -5.68
CA GLU A 38 5.52 -2.55 -6.64
C GLU A 38 6.81 -3.33 -6.90
N LYS A 39 7.51 -3.79 -5.86
CA LYS A 39 8.73 -4.60 -6.03
C LYS A 39 8.50 -5.94 -6.72
N LEU A 40 7.30 -6.52 -6.61
CA LEU A 40 6.97 -7.70 -7.41
C LEU A 40 6.97 -7.39 -8.91
N THR A 41 6.60 -6.17 -9.32
CA THR A 41 6.66 -5.74 -10.73
C THR A 41 8.08 -5.59 -11.27
N ASP A 42 9.08 -5.41 -10.39
CA ASP A 42 10.50 -5.37 -10.76
C ASP A 42 11.06 -6.78 -11.03
N THR A 43 10.30 -7.83 -10.72
CA THR A 43 10.70 -9.23 -10.96
C THR A 43 10.13 -9.76 -12.28
N ASN A 44 10.60 -10.92 -12.73
CA ASN A 44 10.00 -11.63 -13.88
C ASN A 44 8.71 -12.40 -13.51
N LEU A 45 8.12 -12.13 -12.35
CA LEU A 45 6.88 -12.76 -11.94
C LEU A 45 5.71 -12.18 -12.74
N ASN A 46 5.04 -13.03 -13.54
CA ASN A 46 3.79 -12.64 -14.18
C ASN A 46 2.62 -12.85 -13.23
N PHE A 47 1.96 -11.76 -12.81
CA PHE A 47 0.86 -11.82 -11.87
C PHE A 47 -0.23 -10.79 -12.14
N ILE A 48 -1.44 -11.09 -11.66
CA ILE A 48 -2.58 -10.19 -11.66
C ILE A 48 -2.91 -9.82 -10.23
N PHE A 49 -2.85 -8.52 -9.91
CA PHE A 49 -3.33 -8.01 -8.63
C PHE A 49 -4.86 -7.92 -8.61
N LYS A 50 -5.51 -8.52 -7.61
CA LYS A 50 -6.97 -8.65 -7.55
C LYS A 50 -7.55 -8.40 -6.15
N GLY A 51 -8.84 -8.66 -6.02
CA GLY A 51 -9.58 -8.66 -4.77
C GLY A 51 -10.00 -7.25 -4.34
N GLY A 52 -10.59 -7.15 -3.15
CA GLY A 52 -11.11 -5.86 -2.65
C GLY A 52 -10.02 -4.81 -2.39
N THR A 53 -8.76 -5.22 -2.20
CA THR A 53 -7.62 -4.30 -2.02
C THR A 53 -7.21 -3.62 -3.32
N SER A 54 -7.40 -4.25 -4.49
CA SER A 54 -7.03 -3.60 -5.75
C SER A 54 -7.87 -2.36 -6.06
N LEU A 55 -9.06 -2.27 -5.47
CA LEU A 55 -9.90 -1.07 -5.53
C LEU A 55 -9.22 0.17 -4.95
N LEU A 56 -8.25 0.01 -4.04
CA LEU A 56 -7.45 1.12 -3.51
C LEU A 56 -6.70 1.89 -4.62
N LEU A 57 -6.30 1.18 -5.68
CA LEU A 57 -5.58 1.75 -6.82
C LEU A 57 -6.51 2.21 -7.95
N LEU A 58 -7.74 1.71 -8.00
CA LEU A 58 -8.68 1.94 -9.10
C LEU A 58 -9.71 3.03 -8.80
N LEU A 59 -10.02 3.28 -7.52
CA LEU A 59 -11.02 4.26 -7.11
C LEU A 59 -10.38 5.63 -6.89
N LYS A 60 -11.06 6.70 -7.36
CA LYS A 60 -10.64 8.09 -7.13
C LYS A 60 -10.64 8.48 -5.66
N GLU A 61 -11.59 7.92 -4.90
CA GLU A 61 -11.72 8.15 -3.46
C GLU A 61 -11.59 6.83 -2.72
N MET A 62 -10.66 6.82 -1.77
CA MET A 62 -10.48 5.68 -0.87
C MET A 62 -11.63 5.61 0.13
N LYS A 63 -12.40 4.51 0.10
CA LYS A 63 -13.50 4.27 1.05
C LYS A 63 -13.06 3.49 2.30
N ARG A 64 -11.99 2.70 2.18
CA ARG A 64 -11.35 1.96 3.29
C ARG A 64 -9.91 1.60 2.93
N LEU A 65 -9.06 1.49 3.96
CA LEU A 65 -7.74 0.91 3.85
C LEU A 65 -7.82 -0.64 3.95
N SER A 66 -6.94 -1.34 3.24
CA SER A 66 -6.83 -2.80 3.29
C SER A 66 -5.37 -3.20 3.14
N ILE A 67 -4.93 -4.13 3.99
CA ILE A 67 -3.52 -4.54 4.11
C ILE A 67 -3.20 -5.73 3.19
N CYS A 68 -4.21 -6.49 2.75
CA CYS A 68 -3.99 -7.75 2.04
C CYS A 68 -3.51 -7.54 0.60
N VAL A 69 -2.39 -8.16 0.21
CA VAL A 69 -1.96 -8.28 -1.19
C VAL A 69 -2.51 -9.59 -1.76
N ASN A 70 -3.53 -9.50 -2.62
CA ASN A 70 -4.10 -10.67 -3.30
C ASN A 70 -3.64 -10.70 -4.75
N ILE A 71 -2.75 -11.63 -5.08
CA ILE A 71 -2.26 -11.83 -6.45
C ILE A 71 -2.68 -13.19 -6.99
N ILE A 72 -2.87 -13.28 -8.30
CA ILE A 72 -2.92 -14.54 -9.05
C ILE A 72 -1.61 -14.63 -9.83
N ILE A 73 -0.89 -15.74 -9.71
CA ILE A 73 0.27 -16.03 -10.54
C ILE A 73 -0.22 -16.80 -11.75
N THR A 74 0.14 -16.33 -12.95
CA THR A 74 -0.18 -17.01 -14.21
C THR A 74 1.11 -17.65 -14.72
N ALA A 75 1.13 -18.99 -14.76
CA ALA A 75 2.19 -19.79 -15.35
C ALA A 75 2.16 -19.71 -16.88
#